data_AF-A0A3N4ZA55-F1
#
_entry.id   AF-A0A3N4ZA55-F1
#
_cell.length_a   1.000
_cell.length_b   1.000
_cell.length_c   1.000
_cell.angle_alpha   90.00
_cell.angle_beta   90.00
_cell.angle_gamma   90.00
#
_symmetry.space_group_name_H-M   'P 1'
#
loop_
_entity.id
_entity.type
_entity.pdbx_description
1 polymer ?
#
loop_
_entity_poly.entity_id
_entity_poly.type
_entity_poly.pdbx_seq_one_letter_code
_entity_poly.pdbx_strand_id
1 'polypeptide(L)'
;MSIAFEEGRTDVVTAVVTLMDGATRRPVRGDVDVALWDVAAGQARPVAVVRNLSGQAVVLNAPPGEDLTFRFGTERSIYRGPVLLTVNPAADGVRHVVALERRPDAPFDDVATLVRGVVVRSPGGAPVPVEGAAVSAAAPGPGRQFPATTDERGAFALVVELRPPAPDEPAEIDVVLTVTKDGLPTRTLAVQLQHGRHHVFTAPIDLDDAVVPPIHVRAGP
;
A
#
# COMPACT_ATOMS: atom_id res chain seq x y z
N MET A 1 -29.41 12.48 -15.81
CA MET A 1 -28.49 13.63 -15.68
C MET A 1 -27.81 13.81 -17.02
N SER A 2 -28.26 14.78 -17.82
CA SER A 2 -27.58 15.13 -19.08
C SER A 2 -26.52 16.18 -18.76
N ILE A 3 -25.26 15.89 -19.06
CA ILE A 3 -24.21 16.90 -19.07
C ILE A 3 -24.34 17.62 -20.41
N ALA A 4 -24.76 18.88 -20.40
CA ALA A 4 -24.78 19.72 -21.59
C ALA A 4 -23.38 20.28 -21.81
N PHE A 5 -22.79 20.04 -22.98
CA PHE A 5 -21.54 20.67 -23.39
C PHE A 5 -21.88 21.98 -24.13
N GLU A 6 -21.24 23.10 -23.76
CA GLU A 6 -21.29 24.34 -24.55
C GLU A 6 -20.55 24.11 -25.87
N GLU A 7 -21.22 24.31 -27.01
CA GLU A 7 -20.58 24.20 -28.33
C GLU A 7 -19.39 25.17 -28.44
N GLY A 8 -18.24 24.65 -28.87
CA GLY A 8 -17.02 25.44 -29.09
C GLY A 8 -16.06 25.53 -27.91
N ARG A 9 -16.37 24.90 -26.77
CA ARG A 9 -15.48 24.89 -25.60
C ARG A 9 -14.75 23.53 -25.48
N THR A 10 -13.42 23.57 -25.57
CA THR A 10 -12.58 22.37 -25.36
C THR A 10 -12.28 22.23 -23.87
N ASP A 11 -12.73 21.15 -23.25
CA ASP A 11 -12.35 20.81 -21.88
C ASP A 11 -10.85 20.51 -21.81
N VAL A 12 -10.19 21.10 -20.82
CA VAL A 12 -8.76 20.91 -20.56
C VAL A 12 -8.59 19.96 -19.39
N VAL A 13 -7.80 18.91 -19.59
CA VAL A 13 -7.39 18.01 -18.51
C VAL A 13 -6.38 18.73 -17.63
N THR A 14 -6.76 19.04 -16.39
CA THR A 14 -5.85 19.68 -15.42
C THR A 14 -5.03 18.65 -14.66
N ALA A 15 -5.63 17.53 -14.25
CA ALA A 15 -4.94 16.46 -13.53
C ALA A 15 -5.53 15.09 -13.82
N VAL A 16 -4.67 14.07 -13.83
CA VAL A 16 -5.01 12.65 -14.00
C VAL A 16 -4.32 11.87 -12.89
N VAL A 17 -5.10 11.19 -12.06
CA VAL A 17 -4.59 10.28 -11.03
C VAL A 17 -4.88 8.83 -11.43
N THR A 18 -3.82 8.03 -11.47
CA THR A 18 -3.90 6.58 -11.66
C THR A 18 -3.64 5.89 -10.33
N LEU A 19 -4.67 5.21 -9.82
CA LEU A 19 -4.54 4.35 -8.64
C LEU A 19 -3.92 3.02 -9.05
N MET A 20 -2.90 2.60 -8.32
CA MET A 20 -2.17 1.36 -8.57
C MET A 20 -2.09 0.57 -7.28
N ASP A 21 -2.27 -0.74 -7.38
CA ASP A 21 -1.91 -1.64 -6.30
C ASP A 21 -0.40 -1.53 -6.06
N GLY A 22 0.00 -1.15 -4.85
CA GLY A 22 1.40 -0.95 -4.49
C GLY A 22 2.24 -2.21 -4.67
N ALA A 23 1.66 -3.39 -4.41
CA ALA A 23 2.33 -4.68 -4.49
C ALA A 23 2.34 -5.25 -5.92
N THR A 24 1.21 -5.23 -6.62
CA THR A 24 1.12 -5.87 -7.95
C THR A 24 1.37 -4.90 -9.11
N ARG A 25 1.42 -3.58 -8.84
CA ARG A 25 1.45 -2.53 -9.87
C ARG A 25 0.34 -2.68 -10.91
N ARG A 26 -0.82 -3.24 -10.51
CA ARG A 26 -2.01 -3.32 -11.36
C ARG A 26 -2.90 -2.09 -11.12
N PRO A 27 -3.55 -1.53 -12.16
CA PRO A 27 -4.49 -0.42 -11.99
C PRO A 27 -5.68 -0.81 -11.12
N VAL A 28 -6.04 0.06 -10.18
CA VAL A 28 -7.21 -0.11 -9.30
C VAL A 28 -8.44 0.53 -9.94
N ARG A 29 -9.34 -0.33 -10.44
CA ARG A 29 -10.47 0.11 -11.27
C ARG A 29 -11.77 0.36 -10.52
N GLY A 30 -11.92 -0.15 -9.29
CA GLY A 30 -13.15 -0.07 -8.51
C GLY A 30 -12.88 0.02 -7.01
N ASP A 31 -13.97 0.14 -6.25
CA ASP A 31 -14.04 0.14 -4.78
C ASP A 31 -13.21 1.21 -4.05
N VAL A 32 -12.59 2.14 -4.77
CA VAL A 32 -11.93 3.32 -4.22
C VAL A 32 -12.60 4.57 -4.75
N ASP A 33 -13.22 5.30 -3.83
CA ASP A 33 -13.86 6.58 -4.10
C ASP A 33 -12.78 7.65 -4.25
N VAL A 34 -12.93 8.55 -5.23
CA VAL A 34 -11.98 9.64 -5.46
C VAL A 34 -12.73 10.95 -5.50
N ALA A 35 -12.34 11.87 -4.64
CA ALA A 35 -12.91 13.21 -4.57
C ALA A 35 -11.80 14.25 -4.53
N LEU A 36 -12.07 15.42 -5.13
CA LEU A 36 -11.28 16.61 -4.84
C LEU A 36 -11.72 17.12 -3.46
N TRP A 37 -10.76 17.40 -2.58
CA TRP A 37 -11.00 17.61 -1.16
C TRP A 37 -10.54 19.00 -0.74
N ASP A 38 -11.35 19.66 0.08
CA ASP A 38 -10.95 20.85 0.82
C ASP A 38 -10.44 20.41 2.19
N VAL A 39 -9.13 20.51 2.40
CA VAL A 39 -8.48 20.09 3.66
C VAL A 39 -8.91 20.98 4.83
N ALA A 40 -9.09 22.29 4.59
CA ALA A 40 -9.45 23.24 5.64
C ALA A 40 -10.90 23.07 6.07
N ALA A 41 -11.81 22.85 5.11
CA ALA A 41 -13.22 22.61 5.40
C ALA A 41 -13.54 21.15 5.77
N GLY A 42 -12.60 20.22 5.53
CA GLY A 42 -12.80 18.80 5.83
C GLY A 42 -13.91 18.15 5.01
N GLN A 43 -14.12 18.59 3.77
CA GLN A 43 -15.21 18.11 2.92
C GLN A 43 -14.83 18.05 1.43
N ALA A 44 -15.62 17.31 0.65
CA ALA A 44 -15.43 17.24 -0.79
C ALA A 44 -15.77 18.59 -1.45
N ARG A 45 -14.95 19.01 -2.41
CA ARG A 45 -15.25 20.16 -3.27
C ARG A 45 -16.37 19.78 -4.24
N PRO A 46 -17.18 20.76 -4.69
CA PRO A 46 -18.24 20.51 -5.69
C PRO A 46 -17.69 20.27 -7.11
N VAL A 47 -16.37 20.18 -7.28
CA VAL A 47 -15.73 19.89 -8.57
C VAL A 47 -15.83 18.41 -8.87
N ALA A 48 -16.44 18.07 -10.01
CA ALA A 48 -16.58 16.68 -10.43
C ALA A 48 -15.21 16.08 -10.79
N VAL A 49 -14.87 14.96 -10.15
CA VAL A 49 -13.80 14.07 -10.59
C VAL A 49 -14.41 13.04 -11.51
N VAL A 50 -13.98 13.02 -12.77
CA VAL A 50 -14.46 12.05 -13.76
C VAL A 50 -13.60 10.79 -13.68
N ARG A 51 -14.23 9.63 -13.49
CA ARG A 51 -13.53 8.34 -13.62
C ARG A 51 -13.67 7.83 -15.05
N ASN A 52 -12.55 7.65 -15.76
CA ASN A 52 -12.58 7.07 -17.10
C ASN A 52 -12.70 5.53 -17.08
N LEU A 53 -12.91 4.91 -18.24
CA LEU A 53 -13.08 3.46 -18.37
C LEU A 53 -11.84 2.65 -17.93
N SER A 54 -10.66 3.29 -17.88
CA SER A 54 -9.42 2.70 -17.39
C SER A 54 -9.28 2.79 -15.87
N GLY A 55 -10.22 3.45 -15.18
CA GLY A 55 -10.22 3.64 -13.73
C GLY A 55 -9.40 4.84 -13.24
N GLN A 56 -8.98 5.74 -14.14
CA GLN A 56 -8.25 6.94 -13.77
C GLN A 56 -9.23 8.03 -13.31
N ALA A 57 -8.85 8.75 -12.25
CA ALA A 57 -9.56 9.94 -11.81
C ALA A 57 -9.03 11.15 -12.58
N VAL A 58 -9.92 11.93 -13.19
CA VAL A 58 -9.59 13.04 -14.07
C VAL A 58 -10.29 14.31 -13.56
N VAL A 59 -9.52 15.37 -13.42
CA VAL A 59 -10.01 16.72 -13.12
C VAL A 59 -9.90 17.55 -14.39
N LEU A 60 -11.00 18.21 -14.74
CA LEU A 60 -11.10 19.07 -15.92
C LEU A 60 -11.25 20.53 -15.48
N ASN A 61 -10.63 21.44 -16.24
CA ASN A 61 -10.82 22.88 -16.13
C ASN A 61 -10.59 23.49 -14.73
N ALA A 62 -9.83 22.82 -13.86
CA ALA A 62 -9.36 23.40 -12.62
C ALA A 62 -8.20 24.38 -12.90
N PRO A 63 -8.04 25.45 -12.11
CA PRO A 63 -6.92 26.38 -12.28
C PRO A 63 -5.57 25.64 -12.16
N PRO A 64 -4.67 25.72 -13.15
CA PRO A 64 -3.47 24.89 -13.19
C PRO A 64 -2.45 25.21 -12.09
N GLY A 65 -2.48 26.42 -11.52
CA GLY A 65 -1.58 26.84 -10.45
C GLY A 65 -2.11 26.60 -9.03
N GLU A 66 -3.28 25.99 -8.89
CA GLU A 66 -3.89 25.70 -7.59
C GLU A 66 -3.43 24.32 -7.08
N ASP A 67 -3.22 24.22 -5.77
CA ASP A 67 -3.01 22.93 -5.11
C ASP A 67 -4.31 22.13 -5.09
N LEU A 68 -4.28 20.98 -5.75
CA LEU A 68 -5.40 20.04 -5.82
C LEU A 68 -5.15 18.91 -4.83
N THR A 69 -5.91 18.89 -3.75
CA THR A 69 -5.91 17.74 -2.83
C THR A 69 -6.94 16.70 -3.28
N PHE A 70 -6.48 15.51 -3.59
CA PHE A 70 -7.29 14.32 -3.84
C PHE A 70 -7.44 13.53 -2.54
N ARG A 71 -8.67 13.13 -2.22
CA ARG A 71 -8.96 12.12 -1.20
C ARG A 71 -9.36 10.82 -1.89
N PHE A 72 -8.69 9.74 -1.50
CA PHE A 72 -9.02 8.38 -1.91
C PHE A 72 -9.70 7.67 -0.74
N GLY A 73 -11.00 7.48 -0.84
CA GLY A 73 -11.80 6.73 0.13
C GLY A 73 -11.65 5.24 -0.11
N THR A 74 -11.08 4.53 0.87
CA THR A 74 -10.78 3.10 0.81
C THR A 74 -11.65 2.27 1.73
N GLU A 75 -12.67 2.87 2.34
CA GLU A 75 -13.51 2.30 3.40
C GLU A 75 -14.26 1.03 2.94
N ARG A 76 -14.58 0.96 1.65
CA ARG A 76 -15.23 -0.20 1.01
C ARG A 76 -14.27 -1.10 0.24
N SER A 77 -12.97 -0.83 0.33
CA SER A 77 -11.95 -1.45 -0.50
C SER A 77 -11.09 -2.44 0.30
N ILE A 78 -10.27 -3.21 -0.43
CA ILE A 78 -9.21 -4.04 0.16
C ILE A 78 -7.93 -3.24 0.46
N TYR A 79 -7.91 -1.94 0.24
CA TYR A 79 -6.77 -1.04 0.46
C TYR A 79 -6.90 -0.26 1.77
N ARG A 80 -5.77 0.22 2.29
CA ARG A 80 -5.68 1.13 3.44
C ARG A 80 -5.86 2.58 3.02
N GLY A 81 -6.39 3.40 3.93
CA GLY A 81 -6.68 4.81 3.71
C GLY A 81 -7.77 5.34 4.67
N PRO A 82 -8.15 6.61 4.57
CA PRO A 82 -8.06 7.45 3.37
C PRO A 82 -6.61 7.86 3.04
N VAL A 83 -6.31 7.91 1.74
CA VAL A 83 -5.04 8.48 1.24
C VAL A 83 -5.32 9.89 0.75
N LEU A 84 -4.44 10.83 1.10
CA LEU A 84 -4.47 12.19 0.58
C LEU A 84 -3.26 12.41 -0.34
N LEU A 85 -3.50 12.98 -1.52
CA LEU A 85 -2.47 13.43 -2.43
C LEU A 85 -2.72 14.89 -2.76
N THR A 86 -1.79 15.77 -2.44
CA THR A 86 -1.82 17.16 -2.91
C THR A 86 -0.84 17.31 -4.07
N VAL A 87 -1.29 17.89 -5.17
CA VAL A 87 -0.47 18.19 -6.34
C VAL A 87 -0.75 19.60 -6.82
N ASN A 88 0.29 20.25 -7.33
CA ASN A 88 0.16 21.47 -8.10
C ASN A 88 0.42 21.14 -9.57
N PRO A 89 -0.59 21.02 -10.44
CA PRO A 89 -0.41 20.49 -11.79
C PRO A 89 0.57 21.31 -12.66
N ALA A 90 0.73 22.61 -12.39
CA ALA A 90 1.71 23.44 -13.07
C ALA A 90 3.16 23.12 -12.66
N ALA A 91 3.39 22.68 -11.43
CA ALA A 91 4.72 22.33 -10.92
C ALA A 91 5.03 20.83 -11.05
N ASP A 92 4.06 19.97 -10.73
CA ASP A 92 4.21 18.52 -10.61
C ASP A 92 3.85 17.77 -11.91
N GLY A 93 3.32 18.49 -12.89
CA GLY A 93 2.77 17.93 -14.12
C GLY A 93 1.34 17.40 -13.94
N VAL A 94 0.75 16.92 -15.04
CA VAL A 94 -0.68 16.55 -15.10
C VAL A 94 -0.95 15.12 -14.63
N ARG A 95 0.04 14.22 -14.66
CA ARG A 95 -0.18 12.77 -14.46
C ARG A 95 0.49 12.30 -13.18
N HIS A 96 -0.30 11.70 -12.30
CA HIS A 96 0.17 11.19 -11.01
C HIS A 96 -0.22 9.73 -10.83
N VAL A 97 0.68 8.97 -10.17
CA VAL A 97 0.45 7.58 -9.80
C VAL A 97 0.40 7.50 -8.28
N VAL A 98 -0.67 6.93 -7.75
CA VAL A 98 -0.82 6.68 -6.32
C VAL A 98 -0.78 5.18 -6.09
N ALA A 99 0.26 4.74 -5.39
CA ALA A 99 0.36 3.36 -4.93
C ALA A 99 -0.50 3.19 -3.67
N LEU A 100 -1.51 2.34 -3.74
CA LEU A 100 -2.36 1.96 -2.63
C LEU A 100 -1.81 0.72 -1.95
N GLU A 101 -1.72 0.75 -0.62
CA GLU A 101 -1.32 -0.40 0.17
C GLU A 101 -2.55 -1.28 0.46
N ARG A 102 -2.44 -2.59 0.25
CA ARG A 102 -3.52 -3.53 0.63
C ARG A 102 -3.60 -3.63 2.16
N ARG A 103 -4.81 -3.82 2.68
CA ARG A 103 -5.00 -4.11 4.10
C ARG A 103 -4.29 -5.42 4.46
N PRO A 104 -3.80 -5.56 5.71
CA PRO A 104 -3.20 -6.81 6.16
C PRO A 104 -4.15 -8.01 6.04
N ASP A 105 -5.46 -7.83 6.07
CA ASP A 105 -6.47 -8.89 5.97
C ASP A 105 -7.01 -9.12 4.55
N ALA A 106 -6.58 -8.32 3.58
CA ALA A 106 -7.01 -8.45 2.19
C ALA A 106 -6.57 -9.79 1.58
N PRO A 107 -7.29 -10.33 0.58
CA PRO A 107 -6.78 -11.42 -0.23
C PRO A 107 -5.55 -10.97 -1.05
N PHE A 108 -4.63 -11.89 -1.29
CA PHE A 108 -3.48 -11.74 -2.20
C PHE A 108 -3.51 -12.87 -3.22
N ASP A 109 -2.90 -12.65 -4.39
CA ASP A 109 -2.80 -13.66 -5.45
C ASP A 109 -1.89 -14.82 -4.98
N ASP A 110 -2.26 -16.07 -5.24
CA ASP A 110 -1.58 -17.26 -4.72
C ASP A 110 -0.14 -17.42 -5.21
N VAL A 111 0.24 -16.70 -6.27
CA VAL A 111 1.61 -16.67 -6.77
C VAL A 111 2.53 -15.74 -5.98
N ALA A 112 2.00 -14.93 -5.06
CA ALA A 112 2.80 -14.01 -4.26
C ALA A 112 3.46 -14.75 -3.08
N THR A 113 4.77 -14.57 -2.90
CA THR A 113 5.37 -14.87 -1.59
C THR A 113 4.90 -13.81 -0.61
N LEU A 114 4.06 -14.20 0.33
CA LEU A 114 3.39 -13.31 1.26
C LEU A 114 3.90 -13.56 2.67
N VAL A 115 4.29 -12.52 3.40
CA VAL A 115 4.66 -12.60 4.81
C VAL A 115 3.67 -11.81 5.63
N ARG A 116 3.11 -12.42 6.67
CA ARG A 116 2.16 -11.78 7.58
C ARG A 116 2.61 -11.91 9.01
N GLY A 117 2.33 -10.90 9.80
CA GLY A 117 2.57 -10.91 11.23
C GLY A 117 1.95 -9.72 11.91
N VAL A 118 2.22 -9.61 13.20
CA VAL A 118 1.84 -8.49 14.05
C VAL A 118 3.11 -7.95 14.68
N VAL A 119 3.26 -6.62 14.70
CA VAL A 119 4.35 -5.93 15.38
C VAL A 119 3.81 -5.31 16.67
N VAL A 120 4.51 -5.58 17.77
CA VAL A 120 4.17 -5.09 19.09
C VAL A 120 5.39 -4.49 19.79
N ARG A 121 5.12 -3.85 20.92
CA ARG A 121 6.10 -3.47 21.94
C ARG A 121 5.66 -3.96 23.30
N SER A 122 6.59 -4.49 24.08
CA SER A 122 6.33 -4.92 25.45
C SER A 122 7.35 -4.34 26.43
N PRO A 123 7.44 -3.01 26.62
CA PRO A 123 8.38 -2.41 27.55
C PRO A 123 7.95 -2.73 28.99
N GLY A 124 8.37 -3.89 29.50
CA GLY A 124 8.11 -4.35 30.86
C GLY A 124 6.70 -4.87 31.14
N GLY A 125 5.97 -5.39 30.16
CA GLY A 125 4.61 -5.87 30.40
C GLY A 125 3.85 -6.42 29.20
N ALA A 126 2.55 -6.10 29.11
CA ALA A 126 1.67 -6.62 28.08
C ALA A 126 2.01 -6.06 26.68
N PRO A 127 1.89 -6.86 25.61
CA PRO A 127 2.14 -6.40 24.24
C PRO A 127 1.19 -5.29 23.80
N VAL A 128 1.76 -4.21 23.27
CA VAL A 128 1.04 -3.07 22.67
C VAL A 128 1.29 -3.05 21.17
N PRO A 129 0.25 -3.08 20.32
CA PRO A 129 0.42 -2.98 18.87
C PRO A 129 1.15 -1.72 18.42
N VAL A 130 2.00 -1.85 17.41
CA VAL A 130 2.72 -0.72 16.80
C VAL A 130 2.06 -0.37 15.49
N GLU A 131 1.34 0.74 15.42
CA GLU A 131 0.74 1.24 14.18
C GLU A 131 1.75 2.00 13.31
N GLY A 132 1.68 1.80 11.99
CA GLY A 132 2.46 2.53 10.99
C GLY A 132 3.97 2.28 11.07
N ALA A 133 4.39 1.12 11.56
CA ALA A 133 5.76 0.64 11.41
C ALA A 133 5.93 0.15 9.97
N ALA A 134 7.02 0.57 9.32
CA ALA A 134 7.38 0.08 8.00
C ALA A 134 8.03 -1.30 8.14
N VAL A 135 7.59 -2.23 7.30
CA VAL A 135 8.13 -3.59 7.21
C VAL A 135 8.65 -3.79 5.79
N SER A 136 9.92 -4.17 5.67
CA SER A 136 10.56 -4.51 4.41
C SER A 136 11.26 -5.86 4.52
N ALA A 137 11.61 -6.44 3.38
CA ALA A 137 12.40 -7.66 3.28
C ALA A 137 13.72 -7.33 2.57
N ALA A 138 14.71 -8.19 2.65
CA ALA A 138 15.87 -8.19 1.77
C ALA A 138 16.17 -9.64 1.41
N ALA A 139 16.04 -9.97 0.13
CA ALA A 139 16.24 -11.31 -0.40
C ALA A 139 17.48 -11.34 -1.31
N PRO A 140 18.16 -12.50 -1.45
CA PRO A 140 19.25 -12.67 -2.40
C PRO A 140 18.79 -12.43 -3.84
N GLY A 141 19.53 -11.59 -4.57
CA GLY A 141 19.29 -11.31 -5.99
C GLY A 141 18.43 -10.07 -6.26
N PRO A 142 18.20 -9.75 -7.55
CA PRO A 142 17.38 -8.61 -7.95
C PRO A 142 15.90 -8.94 -7.73
N GLY A 143 15.29 -8.36 -6.71
CA GLY A 143 13.85 -8.45 -6.47
C GLY A 143 13.32 -7.09 -6.04
N ARG A 144 12.11 -6.73 -6.50
CA ARG A 144 11.43 -5.54 -5.99
C ARG A 144 10.80 -5.85 -4.65
N GLN A 145 10.92 -4.92 -3.73
CA GLN A 145 10.28 -5.00 -2.44
C GLN A 145 9.17 -3.97 -2.38
N PHE A 146 8.06 -4.40 -1.80
CA PHE A 146 6.91 -3.55 -1.61
C PHE A 146 6.77 -3.36 -0.11
N PRO A 147 7.40 -2.32 0.47
CA PRO A 147 7.31 -2.10 1.91
C PRO A 147 5.84 -2.02 2.31
N ALA A 148 5.50 -2.71 3.40
CA ALA A 148 4.19 -2.67 4.01
C ALA A 148 4.26 -1.80 5.26
N THR A 149 3.12 -1.29 5.72
CA THR A 149 2.99 -0.60 6.99
C THR A 149 2.01 -1.33 7.89
N THR A 150 2.30 -1.36 9.19
CA THR A 150 1.38 -1.97 10.14
C THR A 150 0.11 -1.15 10.31
N ASP A 151 -1.04 -1.83 10.49
CA ASP A 151 -2.31 -1.19 10.83
C ASP A 151 -2.44 -0.87 12.33
N GLU A 152 -3.58 -0.34 12.75
CA GLU A 152 -3.91 -0.03 14.16
C GLU A 152 -3.80 -1.24 15.11
N ARG A 153 -3.85 -2.46 14.57
CA ARG A 153 -3.67 -3.73 15.31
C ARG A 153 -2.22 -4.20 15.26
N GLY A 154 -1.31 -3.42 14.68
CA GLY A 154 0.08 -3.81 14.45
C GLY A 154 0.24 -4.83 13.33
N ALA A 155 -0.84 -5.19 12.62
CA ALA A 155 -0.79 -6.24 11.62
C ALA A 155 -0.20 -5.72 10.30
N PHE A 156 0.56 -6.56 9.60
CA PHE A 156 1.09 -6.25 8.27
C PHE A 156 0.91 -7.43 7.30
N ALA A 157 0.93 -7.13 6.01
CA ALA A 157 1.04 -8.10 4.94
C ALA A 157 2.07 -7.62 3.91
N LEU A 158 3.24 -8.25 3.92
CA LEU A 158 4.38 -7.90 3.08
C LEU A 158 4.44 -8.85 1.87
N VAL A 159 4.43 -8.29 0.65
CA VAL A 159 4.71 -9.06 -0.57
C VAL A 159 6.20 -9.02 -0.85
N VAL A 160 6.80 -10.20 -0.95
CA VAL A 160 8.22 -10.37 -1.24
C VAL A 160 8.38 -11.01 -2.62
N GLU A 161 9.04 -10.31 -3.53
CA GLU A 161 9.39 -10.90 -4.82
C GLU A 161 10.60 -11.82 -4.64
N LEU A 162 10.34 -13.13 -4.64
CA LEU A 162 11.38 -14.17 -4.63
C LEU A 162 11.42 -14.80 -6.02
N ARG A 163 12.61 -15.09 -6.54
CA ARG A 163 12.70 -15.92 -7.74
C ARG A 163 12.30 -17.36 -7.40
N PRO A 164 11.71 -18.10 -8.35
CA PRO A 164 11.60 -19.55 -8.21
C PRO A 164 13.00 -20.17 -8.05
N PRO A 165 13.22 -21.06 -7.06
CA PRO A 165 14.49 -21.77 -6.92
C PRO A 165 14.73 -22.68 -8.13
N ALA A 166 16.00 -22.81 -8.54
CA ALA A 166 16.39 -23.79 -9.56
C ALA A 166 16.21 -25.24 -9.04
N PRO A 167 16.16 -26.26 -9.91
CA PRO A 167 15.95 -27.65 -9.49
C PRO A 167 16.98 -28.19 -8.48
N ASP A 168 18.18 -27.62 -8.44
CA ASP A 168 19.29 -27.96 -7.56
C ASP A 168 19.44 -27.00 -6.35
N GLU A 169 18.58 -25.99 -6.25
CA GLU A 169 18.58 -25.03 -5.15
C GLU A 169 17.60 -25.44 -4.04
N PRO A 170 17.88 -25.05 -2.77
CA PRO A 170 16.94 -25.25 -1.70
C PRO A 170 15.62 -24.51 -1.98
N ALA A 171 14.51 -25.15 -1.61
CA ALA A 171 13.18 -24.53 -1.72
C ALA A 171 13.01 -23.31 -0.80
N GLU A 172 13.80 -23.26 0.27
CA GLU A 172 13.83 -22.18 1.26
C GLU A 172 14.94 -21.19 0.95
N ILE A 173 14.57 -19.91 0.99
CA ILE A 173 15.40 -18.76 0.66
C ILE A 173 15.54 -17.93 1.93
N ASP A 174 16.79 -17.68 2.33
CA ASP A 174 17.09 -16.79 3.45
C ASP A 174 16.69 -15.35 3.08
N VAL A 175 15.88 -14.73 3.94
CA VAL A 175 15.39 -13.36 3.77
C VAL A 175 15.57 -12.62 5.08
N VAL A 176 16.04 -11.37 4.98
CA VAL A 176 16.17 -10.48 6.12
C VAL A 176 15.00 -9.53 6.15
N LEU A 177 14.07 -9.70 7.10
CA LEU A 177 13.01 -8.73 7.34
C LEU A 177 13.52 -7.59 8.21
N THR A 178 13.12 -6.37 7.90
CA THR A 178 13.41 -5.18 8.70
C THR A 178 12.12 -4.49 9.07
N VAL A 179 11.96 -4.17 10.36
CA VAL A 179 10.86 -3.38 10.89
C VAL A 179 11.41 -2.08 11.44
N THR A 180 10.89 -0.94 10.97
CA THR A 180 11.30 0.39 11.40
C THR A 180 10.10 1.25 11.77
N LYS A 181 10.28 2.11 12.77
CA LYS A 181 9.33 3.16 13.12
C LYS A 181 10.11 4.30 13.78
N ASP A 182 9.83 5.53 13.37
CA ASP A 182 10.50 6.70 13.93
C ASP A 182 10.40 6.73 15.46
N GLY A 183 11.54 6.94 16.12
CA GLY A 183 11.63 6.96 17.57
C GLY A 183 11.59 5.59 18.26
N LEU A 184 11.51 4.48 17.52
CA LEU A 184 11.54 3.12 18.04
C LEU A 184 12.80 2.37 17.58
N PRO A 185 13.22 1.29 18.29
CA PRO A 185 14.29 0.43 17.83
C PRO A 185 13.97 -0.21 16.47
N THR A 186 14.96 -0.25 15.58
CA THR A 186 14.89 -1.05 14.36
C THR A 186 15.06 -2.53 14.70
N ARG A 187 14.18 -3.38 14.15
CA ARG A 187 14.26 -4.83 14.32
C ARG A 187 14.62 -5.50 13.00
N THR A 188 15.59 -6.41 13.03
CA THR A 188 16.00 -7.20 11.89
C THR A 188 15.84 -8.69 12.21
N LEU A 189 15.22 -9.45 11.31
CA LEU A 189 14.88 -10.87 11.50
C LEU A 189 15.38 -11.66 10.30
N ALA A 190 16.20 -12.68 10.53
CA ALA A 190 16.50 -13.67 9.50
C ALA A 190 15.38 -14.72 9.50
N VAL A 191 14.74 -14.90 8.35
CA VAL A 191 13.66 -15.88 8.13
C VAL A 191 13.90 -16.67 6.86
N GLN A 192 13.34 -17.87 6.79
CA GLN A 192 13.36 -18.68 5.58
C GLN A 192 12.00 -18.64 4.91
N LEU A 193 11.96 -18.22 3.65
CA LEU A 193 10.75 -18.12 2.86
C LEU A 193 10.80 -19.05 1.65
N GLN A 194 9.64 -19.50 1.22
CA GLN A 194 9.44 -20.32 0.02
C GLN A 194 8.70 -19.49 -1.03
N HIS A 195 9.18 -19.52 -2.28
CA HIS A 195 8.59 -18.82 -3.41
C HIS A 195 7.10 -19.18 -3.60
N GLY A 196 6.25 -18.16 -3.78
CA GLY A 196 4.82 -18.35 -4.07
C GLY A 196 4.04 -18.98 -2.91
N ARG A 197 4.52 -18.82 -1.67
CA ARG A 197 3.86 -19.34 -0.47
C ARG A 197 3.47 -18.23 0.49
N HIS A 198 2.45 -18.52 1.30
CA HIS A 198 2.02 -17.64 2.38
C HIS A 198 2.71 -18.05 3.68
N HIS A 199 3.44 -17.13 4.27
CA HIS A 199 4.17 -17.28 5.52
C HIS A 199 3.53 -16.43 6.60
N VAL A 200 3.31 -17.00 7.77
CA VAL A 200 2.67 -16.31 8.89
C VAL A 200 3.50 -16.53 10.14
N PHE A 201 3.84 -15.43 10.82
CA PHE A 201 4.40 -15.49 12.16
C PHE A 201 3.36 -15.99 13.16
N THR A 202 3.70 -17.00 13.96
CA THR A 202 2.78 -17.58 14.96
C THR A 202 2.75 -16.81 16.27
N ALA A 203 3.70 -15.90 16.47
CA ALA A 203 3.76 -14.96 17.57
C ALA A 203 4.09 -13.55 17.05
N PRO A 204 3.72 -12.49 17.79
CA PRO A 204 4.07 -11.13 17.41
C PRO A 204 5.60 -10.92 17.34
N ILE A 205 6.02 -10.03 16.44
CA ILE A 205 7.36 -9.45 16.41
C ILE A 205 7.38 -8.35 17.45
N ASP A 206 8.05 -8.59 18.57
CA ASP A 206 8.27 -7.57 19.58
C ASP A 206 9.51 -6.74 19.25
N LEU A 207 9.37 -5.42 19.21
CA LEU A 207 10.50 -4.52 18.96
C LEU A 207 11.41 -4.36 20.18
N ASP A 208 10.94 -4.72 21.37
CA ASP A 208 11.70 -4.67 22.62
C ASP A 208 12.35 -6.03 22.97
N ASP A 209 12.07 -7.10 22.22
CA ASP A 209 12.65 -8.44 22.39
C ASP A 209 13.56 -8.84 21.22
N ALA A 210 14.68 -9.48 21.54
CA ALA A 210 15.63 -10.05 20.58
C ALA A 210 15.23 -11.44 20.06
N VAL A 211 14.18 -12.07 20.59
CA VAL A 211 13.64 -13.34 20.09
C VAL A 211 13.03 -13.15 18.69
N VAL A 212 13.32 -14.08 17.78
CA VAL A 212 12.68 -14.16 16.46
C VAL A 212 11.48 -15.10 16.57
N PRO A 213 10.24 -14.62 16.36
CA PRO A 213 9.07 -15.48 16.44
C PRO A 213 9.09 -16.54 15.32
N PRO A 214 8.57 -17.75 15.56
CA PRO A 214 8.48 -18.77 14.52
C PRO A 214 7.60 -18.30 13.36
N ILE A 215 7.99 -18.68 12.16
CA ILE A 215 7.24 -18.43 10.92
C ILE A 215 6.91 -19.78 10.28
N HIS A 216 5.67 -19.93 9.82
CA HIS A 216 5.23 -21.17 9.17
C HIS A 216 4.58 -20.87 7.83
N VAL A 217 4.77 -21.80 6.89
CA VAL A 217 3.97 -21.83 5.66
C VAL A 217 2.54 -22.15 6.04
N ARG A 218 1.64 -21.20 5.79
CA ARG A 218 0.21 -21.46 5.81
C ARG A 218 -0.11 -22.23 4.53
N ALA A 219 -0.68 -23.42 4.67
CA ALA A 219 -1.35 -24.05 3.54
C ALA A 219 -2.35 -23.05 2.95
N GLY A 220 -2.48 -23.01 1.62
CA GLY A 220 -3.37 -22.07 0.93
C GLY A 220 -4.79 -22.07 1.54
N PRO A 221 -5.59 -21.02 1.31
CA PRO A 221 -7.00 -21.05 1.66
C PRO A 221 -7.70 -22.32 1.14
#